data_AF-V9VVS3-F1
#
_entry.id   AF-V9VVS3-F1
#
_cell.length_a   1.000
_cell.length_b   1.000
_cell.length_c   1.000
_cell.angle_alpha   90.00
_cell.angle_beta   90.00
_cell.angle_gamma   90.00
#
_symmetry.space_group_name_H-M   'P 1'
#
loop_
_entity.id
_entity.type
_entity.pdbx_description
1 polymer ?
#
loop_
_entity_poly.entity_id
_entity_poly.type
_entity_poly.pdbx_seq_one_letter_code
_entity_poly.pdbx_strand_id
1 'polypeptide(L)'
;MPDLARRHWVPAPCEDYVQRAAAMTAAAGSAATAARLSALAARNRDIHDRDCFNLNPATNVMNPAAEALLASELGSRPSLGYPSGKYEMGQEAAEEIEVIAAELAAQVFKARYAEIRVGSGALAKLYGFMALARPGDAIIAPPAAAGGHVTHHAGGLCRAVRAADPSGAGGCGWIHG
;
A
#
# COMPACT_ATOMS: atom_id res chain seq x y z
N MET A 1 10.83 -21.65 21.24
CA MET A 1 11.62 -20.49 20.76
C MET A 1 10.84 -19.87 19.60
N PRO A 2 10.91 -18.55 19.37
CA PRO A 2 10.25 -17.95 18.21
C PRO A 2 10.90 -18.41 16.91
N ASP A 3 10.09 -18.65 15.87
CA ASP A 3 10.58 -19.01 14.53
C ASP A 3 11.17 -17.83 13.77
N LEU A 4 10.79 -16.59 14.14
CA LEU A 4 11.32 -15.38 13.52
C LEU A 4 12.77 -15.14 13.95
N ALA A 5 13.72 -15.32 13.03
CA ALA A 5 15.11 -14.99 13.25
C ALA A 5 15.34 -13.46 13.37
N ARG A 6 16.34 -13.08 14.16
CA ARG A 6 16.74 -11.67 14.30
C ARG A 6 17.39 -11.16 13.01
N ARG A 7 16.97 -9.97 12.56
CA ARG A 7 17.48 -9.35 11.33
C ARG A 7 18.52 -8.29 11.65
N HIS A 8 19.77 -8.49 11.21
CA HIS A 8 20.88 -7.59 11.51
C HIS A 8 20.80 -6.23 10.80
N TRP A 9 19.99 -6.12 9.74
CA TRP A 9 19.78 -4.88 8.98
C TRP A 9 18.62 -4.01 9.53
N VAL A 10 17.93 -4.46 10.57
CA VAL A 10 16.84 -3.72 11.23
C VAL A 10 17.39 -3.13 12.55
N PRO A 11 17.04 -1.89 12.93
CA PRO A 11 17.51 -1.30 14.19
C PRO A 11 17.23 -2.20 15.40
N ALA A 12 18.24 -2.38 16.26
CA ALA A 12 18.18 -3.31 17.39
C ALA A 12 16.95 -3.14 18.29
N PRO A 13 16.50 -1.92 18.67
CA PRO A 13 15.30 -1.76 19.49
C PRO A 13 14.02 -2.29 18.82
N CYS A 14 13.90 -2.15 17.50
CA CYS A 14 12.78 -2.67 16.73
C CYS A 14 12.80 -4.21 16.72
N GLU A 15 13.99 -4.80 16.52
CA GLU A 15 14.15 -6.25 16.60
C GLU A 15 13.87 -6.79 18.00
N ASP A 16 14.26 -6.09 19.06
CA ASP A 16 13.94 -6.50 20.43
C ASP A 16 12.43 -6.56 20.68
N TYR A 17 11.68 -5.59 20.15
CA TYR A 17 10.22 -5.62 20.19
C TYR A 17 9.64 -6.81 19.42
N VAL A 18 10.09 -7.02 18.17
CA VAL A 18 9.64 -8.14 17.32
C VAL A 18 9.91 -9.48 18.00
N GLN A 19 11.11 -9.68 18.53
CA GLN A 19 11.52 -10.92 19.18
C GLN A 19 10.71 -11.19 20.45
N ARG A 20 10.40 -10.15 21.27
CA ARG A 20 9.51 -10.30 22.42
C ARG A 20 8.10 -10.72 21.99
N ALA A 21 7.51 -10.06 21.01
CA ALA A 21 6.17 -10.38 20.54
C ALA A 21 6.10 -11.81 19.97
N ALA A 22 7.10 -12.20 19.17
CA ALA A 22 7.22 -13.52 18.59
C ALA A 22 7.39 -14.62 19.66
N ALA A 23 8.22 -14.37 20.68
CA ALA A 23 8.43 -15.32 21.77
C ALA A 23 7.14 -15.58 22.57
N MET A 24 6.35 -14.53 22.84
CA MET A 24 5.04 -14.66 23.48
C MET A 24 4.07 -15.50 22.63
N THR A 25 4.06 -15.27 21.32
CA THR A 25 3.18 -16.02 20.40
C THR A 25 3.60 -17.48 20.30
N ALA A 26 4.91 -17.77 20.20
CA ALA A 26 5.44 -19.12 20.14
C ALA A 26 5.19 -19.94 21.42
N ALA A 27 5.02 -19.27 22.56
CA ALA A 27 4.66 -19.91 23.83
C ALA A 27 3.15 -20.12 24.01
N ALA A 28 2.30 -19.53 23.16
CA ALA A 28 0.85 -19.56 23.29
C ALA A 28 0.20 -20.60 22.34
N GLY A 29 -0.90 -21.21 22.79
CA GLY A 29 -1.73 -22.06 21.93
C GLY A 29 -2.55 -21.24 20.92
N SER A 30 -3.03 -21.89 19.86
CA SER A 30 -3.78 -21.25 18.76
C SER A 30 -5.00 -20.44 19.23
N ALA A 31 -5.79 -20.99 20.17
CA ALA A 31 -6.95 -20.29 20.73
C ALA A 31 -6.57 -19.00 21.48
N ALA A 32 -5.52 -19.06 22.31
CA ALA A 32 -5.02 -17.89 23.03
C ALA A 32 -4.46 -16.83 22.06
N THR A 33 -3.75 -17.27 21.01
CA THR A 33 -3.25 -16.39 19.95
C THR A 33 -4.39 -15.71 19.20
N ALA A 34 -5.44 -16.44 18.80
CA ALA A 34 -6.60 -15.86 18.13
C ALA A 34 -7.36 -14.84 19.00
N ALA A 35 -7.54 -15.14 20.29
CA ALA A 35 -8.12 -14.21 21.25
C ALA A 35 -7.28 -12.93 21.39
N ARG A 36 -5.94 -13.08 21.48
CA ARG A 36 -5.02 -11.93 21.56
C ARG A 36 -5.07 -11.07 20.28
N LEU A 37 -5.12 -11.68 19.10
CA LEU A 37 -5.23 -10.94 17.83
C LEU A 37 -6.51 -10.09 17.80
N SER A 38 -7.64 -10.67 18.19
CA SER A 38 -8.93 -9.97 18.27
C SER A 38 -8.88 -8.81 19.27
N ALA A 39 -8.30 -9.04 20.45
CA ALA A 39 -8.12 -8.01 21.47
C ALA A 39 -7.20 -6.87 21.01
N LEU A 40 -6.12 -7.18 20.28
CA LEU A 40 -5.22 -6.18 19.72
C LEU A 40 -5.88 -5.34 18.62
N ALA A 41 -6.72 -5.94 17.77
CA ALA A 41 -7.48 -5.22 16.77
C ALA A 41 -8.47 -4.23 17.41
N ALA A 42 -9.22 -4.67 18.42
CA ALA A 42 -10.11 -3.81 19.19
C ALA A 42 -9.33 -2.69 19.91
N ARG A 43 -8.21 -3.02 20.55
CA ARG A 43 -7.35 -2.04 21.22
C ARG A 43 -6.79 -1.01 20.25
N ASN A 44 -6.40 -1.41 19.05
CA ASN A 44 -5.90 -0.49 18.03
C ASN A 44 -6.97 0.53 17.64
N ARG A 45 -8.23 0.10 17.47
CA ARG A 45 -9.37 1.00 17.25
C ARG A 45 -9.53 1.98 18.41
N ASP A 46 -9.54 1.51 19.66
CA ASP A 46 -9.65 2.40 20.83
C ASP A 46 -8.49 3.41 20.90
N ILE A 47 -7.27 2.99 20.56
CA ILE A 47 -6.11 3.89 20.49
C ILE A 47 -6.39 5.00 19.48
N HIS A 48 -6.83 4.67 18.26
CA HIS A 48 -7.08 5.66 17.22
C HIS A 48 -8.28 6.57 17.50
N ASP A 49 -9.35 6.03 18.08
CA ASP A 49 -10.63 6.73 18.17
C ASP A 49 -10.84 7.46 19.51
N ARG A 50 -10.13 7.06 20.57
CA ARG A 50 -10.34 7.56 21.94
C ARG A 50 -9.08 8.10 22.59
N ASP A 51 -7.97 7.36 22.49
CA ASP A 51 -6.76 7.67 23.27
C ASP A 51 -5.76 8.55 22.48
N CYS A 52 -5.90 8.63 21.16
CA CYS A 52 -5.01 9.37 20.28
C CYS A 52 -5.77 10.48 19.56
N PHE A 53 -5.29 11.70 19.71
CA PHE A 53 -5.65 12.76 18.78
C PHE A 53 -4.75 12.65 17.54
N ASN A 54 -5.16 11.85 16.57
CA ASN A 54 -4.34 11.53 15.40
C ASN A 54 -4.28 12.71 14.41
N LEU A 55 -3.14 13.39 14.39
CA LEU A 55 -2.86 14.53 13.51
C LEU A 55 -2.12 14.16 12.22
N ASN A 56 -2.06 12.87 11.87
CA ASN A 56 -1.45 12.44 10.62
C ASN A 56 -2.41 12.73 9.43
N PRO A 57 -2.04 13.64 8.51
CA PRO A 57 -2.92 14.05 7.40
C PRO A 57 -3.17 12.93 6.38
N ALA A 58 -2.39 11.85 6.41
CA ALA A 58 -2.59 10.69 5.55
C ALA A 58 -3.58 9.66 6.13
N THR A 59 -4.14 9.90 7.32
CA THR A 59 -5.08 9.00 7.97
C THR A 59 -6.50 9.56 7.94
N ASN A 60 -7.49 8.67 7.86
CA ASN A 60 -8.90 9.03 7.84
C ASN A 60 -9.75 7.87 8.37
N VAL A 61 -11.01 8.14 8.73
CA VAL A 61 -12.00 7.13 9.13
C VAL A 61 -12.75 6.66 7.89
N MET A 62 -12.78 5.34 7.65
CA MET A 62 -13.49 4.76 6.51
C MET A 62 -15.01 4.80 6.75
N ASN A 63 -15.79 4.99 5.68
CA ASN A 63 -17.24 4.85 5.74
C ASN A 63 -17.61 3.41 6.16
N PRO A 64 -18.49 3.21 7.18
CA PRO A 64 -18.88 1.87 7.63
C PRO A 64 -19.44 0.95 6.53
N ALA A 65 -20.13 1.50 5.53
CA ALA A 65 -20.62 0.72 4.39
C ALA A 65 -19.47 0.22 3.49
N ALA A 66 -18.42 1.03 3.32
CA ALA A 66 -17.23 0.62 2.58
C ALA A 66 -16.42 -0.43 3.36
N GLU A 67 -16.30 -0.28 4.69
CA GLU A 67 -15.67 -1.28 5.56
C GLU A 67 -16.41 -2.62 5.50
N ALA A 68 -17.74 -2.60 5.53
CA ALA A 68 -18.56 -3.81 5.42
C ALA A 68 -18.39 -4.52 4.07
N LEU A 69 -18.31 -3.78 2.97
CA LEU A 69 -18.08 -4.34 1.64
C LEU A 69 -16.67 -4.91 1.50
N LEU A 70 -15.65 -4.25 2.08
CA LEU A 70 -14.27 -4.74 2.09
C LEU A 70 -14.13 -6.07 2.86
N ALA A 71 -14.87 -6.23 3.95
CA ALA A 71 -14.90 -7.46 4.76
C ALA A 71 -15.76 -8.59 4.15
N SER A 72 -16.46 -8.33 3.04
CA SER A 72 -17.24 -9.35 2.35
C SER A 72 -16.35 -10.37 1.63
N GLU A 73 -16.94 -11.41 1.06
CA GLU A 73 -16.21 -12.48 0.39
C GLU A 73 -15.66 -12.13 -1.01
N LEU A 74 -15.63 -10.84 -1.39
CA LEU A 74 -15.11 -10.40 -2.68
C LEU A 74 -13.60 -10.66 -2.79
N GLY A 75 -12.84 -10.41 -1.72
CA GLY A 75 -11.37 -10.53 -1.73
C GLY A 75 -10.82 -11.96 -1.67
N SER A 76 -11.66 -12.96 -1.38
CA SER A 76 -11.22 -14.36 -1.24
C SER A 76 -11.23 -15.14 -2.55
N ARG A 77 -11.72 -14.53 -3.65
CA ARG A 77 -11.86 -15.19 -4.95
C ARG A 77 -10.90 -14.54 -5.96
N PRO A 78 -10.09 -15.33 -6.68
CA PRO A 78 -9.27 -14.80 -7.78
C PRO A 78 -10.18 -14.28 -8.89
N SER A 79 -9.82 -13.14 -9.46
CA SER A 79 -10.57 -12.47 -10.53
C SER A 79 -9.62 -11.87 -11.56
N LEU A 80 -8.89 -12.73 -12.28
CA LEU A 80 -7.91 -12.31 -13.27
C LEU A 80 -8.60 -11.99 -14.60
N GLY A 81 -8.11 -10.96 -15.29
CA GLY A 81 -8.65 -10.53 -16.58
C GLY A 81 -9.60 -9.34 -16.49
N TYR A 82 -10.20 -9.00 -17.62
CA TYR A 82 -11.17 -7.91 -17.75
C TYR A 82 -12.61 -8.40 -17.57
N PRO A 83 -13.58 -7.51 -17.31
CA PRO A 83 -15.00 -7.85 -17.42
C PRO A 83 -15.32 -8.55 -18.74
N SER A 84 -16.20 -9.55 -18.71
CA SER A 84 -16.53 -10.54 -19.76
C SER A 84 -15.38 -11.44 -20.24
N GLY A 85 -14.19 -11.28 -19.69
CA GLY A 85 -12.97 -11.99 -20.09
C GLY A 85 -12.18 -12.50 -18.89
N LYS A 86 -12.90 -12.88 -17.82
CA LYS A 86 -12.29 -13.46 -16.62
C LYS A 86 -11.79 -14.87 -16.92
N TYR A 87 -10.62 -15.21 -16.38
CA TYR A 87 -10.07 -16.56 -16.50
C TYR A 87 -10.80 -17.53 -15.56
N GLU A 88 -11.24 -17.04 -14.41
CA GLU A 88 -11.97 -17.80 -13.41
C GLU A 88 -13.48 -17.69 -13.57
N MET A 89 -14.19 -18.75 -13.19
CA MET A 89 -15.64 -18.84 -13.27
C MET A 89 -16.32 -18.15 -12.08
N GLY A 90 -17.61 -17.80 -12.24
CA GLY A 90 -18.44 -17.29 -11.15
C GLY A 90 -18.11 -15.84 -10.76
N GLN A 91 -17.63 -15.05 -11.71
CA GLN A 91 -17.19 -13.67 -11.50
C GLN A 91 -18.21 -12.63 -11.97
N GLU A 92 -19.40 -13.04 -12.42
CA GLU A 92 -20.38 -12.18 -13.09
C GLU A 92 -20.73 -10.94 -12.27
N ALA A 93 -20.96 -11.11 -10.96
CA ALA A 93 -21.24 -9.99 -10.07
C ALA A 93 -20.00 -9.12 -9.78
N ALA A 94 -18.80 -9.73 -9.68
CA ALA A 94 -17.56 -9.00 -9.44
C ALA A 94 -17.19 -8.13 -10.66
N GLU A 95 -17.42 -8.65 -11.87
CA GLU A 95 -17.24 -7.91 -13.12
C GLU A 95 -18.14 -6.67 -13.19
N GLU A 96 -19.42 -6.80 -12.81
CA GLU A 96 -20.32 -5.65 -12.75
C GLU A 96 -19.87 -4.62 -11.71
N ILE A 97 -19.40 -5.07 -10.55
CA ILE A 97 -18.82 -4.19 -9.52
C ILE A 97 -17.59 -3.44 -10.04
N GLU A 98 -16.70 -4.10 -10.79
CA GLU A 98 -15.51 -3.46 -11.40
C GLU A 98 -15.92 -2.33 -12.35
N VAL A 99 -16.93 -2.56 -13.19
CA VAL A 99 -17.44 -1.56 -14.13
C VAL A 99 -18.07 -0.37 -13.39
N ILE A 100 -18.92 -0.64 -12.38
CA ILE A 100 -19.54 0.40 -11.56
C ILE A 100 -18.47 1.24 -10.85
N ALA A 101 -17.47 0.61 -10.26
CA ALA A 101 -16.39 1.31 -9.55
C ALA A 101 -15.57 2.21 -10.50
N ALA A 102 -15.25 1.71 -11.71
CA ALA A 102 -14.52 2.49 -12.70
C ALA A 102 -15.33 3.69 -13.21
N GLU A 103 -16.62 3.51 -13.50
CA GLU A 103 -17.53 4.58 -13.92
C GLU A 103 -17.66 5.66 -12.85
N LEU A 104 -17.91 5.27 -11.59
CA LEU A 104 -18.01 6.22 -10.48
C LEU A 104 -16.70 6.98 -10.25
N ALA A 105 -15.54 6.31 -10.34
CA ALA A 105 -14.24 6.97 -10.27
C ALA A 105 -14.06 7.99 -11.40
N ALA A 106 -14.41 7.61 -12.64
CA ALA A 106 -14.35 8.50 -13.79
C ALA A 106 -15.26 9.73 -13.62
N GLN A 107 -16.48 9.56 -13.10
CA GLN A 107 -17.41 10.65 -12.81
C GLN A 107 -16.87 11.62 -11.74
N VAL A 108 -16.38 11.09 -10.62
CA VAL A 108 -15.85 11.90 -9.50
C VAL A 108 -14.65 12.73 -9.94
N PHE A 109 -13.72 12.12 -10.66
CA PHE A 109 -12.49 12.78 -11.10
C PHE A 109 -12.61 13.48 -12.46
N LYS A 110 -13.78 13.41 -13.11
CA LYS A 110 -14.02 13.91 -14.48
C LYS A 110 -12.98 13.37 -15.48
N ALA A 111 -12.65 12.09 -15.33
CA ALA A 111 -11.64 11.42 -16.14
C ALA A 111 -12.28 10.66 -17.31
N ARG A 112 -11.51 10.46 -18.39
CA ARG A 112 -11.94 9.62 -19.53
C ARG A 112 -11.77 8.12 -19.26
N TYR A 113 -10.79 7.77 -18.41
CA TYR A 113 -10.43 6.40 -18.07
C TYR A 113 -10.14 6.31 -16.58
N ALA A 114 -10.49 5.18 -15.97
CA ALA A 114 -10.17 4.86 -14.58
C ALA A 114 -9.71 3.41 -14.47
N GLU A 115 -8.54 3.19 -13.87
CA GLU A 115 -8.02 1.87 -13.54
C GLU A 115 -8.19 1.63 -12.04
N ILE A 116 -9.05 0.69 -11.66
CA ILE A 116 -9.46 0.45 -10.27
C ILE A 116 -8.80 -0.80 -9.65
N ARG A 117 -8.05 -1.58 -10.43
CA ARG A 117 -7.47 -2.86 -9.98
C ARG A 117 -6.15 -2.70 -9.25
N VAL A 118 -5.62 -1.48 -9.12
CA VAL A 118 -4.34 -1.24 -8.46
C VAL A 118 -4.54 -1.00 -6.96
N GLY A 119 -4.20 -2.00 -6.15
CA GLY A 119 -4.50 -2.02 -4.71
C GLY A 119 -3.73 -1.04 -3.82
N SER A 120 -2.81 -0.21 -4.35
CA SER A 120 -2.17 0.85 -3.57
C SER A 120 -1.61 1.98 -4.44
N GLY A 121 -1.49 3.18 -3.86
CA GLY A 121 -0.87 4.32 -4.53
C GLY A 121 0.60 4.10 -4.91
N ALA A 122 1.34 3.26 -4.17
CA ALA A 122 2.71 2.91 -4.52
C ALA A 122 2.74 2.02 -5.79
N LEU A 123 1.88 1.02 -5.87
CA LEU A 123 1.76 0.17 -7.06
C LEU A 123 1.26 0.96 -8.27
N ALA A 124 0.34 1.92 -8.08
CA ALA A 124 -0.16 2.77 -9.16
C ALA A 124 0.95 3.62 -9.79
N LYS A 125 1.85 4.15 -8.96
CA LYS A 125 3.05 4.86 -9.44
C LYS A 125 3.98 3.94 -10.22
N LEU A 126 4.25 2.74 -9.70
CA LEU A 126 5.08 1.75 -10.41
C LEU A 126 4.47 1.40 -11.78
N TYR A 127 3.16 1.18 -11.82
CA TYR A 127 2.43 0.89 -13.06
C TYR A 127 2.57 2.02 -14.08
N GLY A 128 2.43 3.28 -13.63
CA GLY A 128 2.67 4.46 -14.47
C GLY A 128 4.09 4.51 -15.04
N PHE A 129 5.11 4.23 -14.22
CA PHE A 129 6.49 4.16 -14.70
C PHE A 129 6.70 3.04 -15.71
N MET A 130 6.16 1.85 -15.47
CA MET A 130 6.27 0.73 -16.39
C MET A 130 5.57 0.98 -17.72
N ALA A 131 4.47 1.74 -17.72
CA ALA A 131 3.71 2.06 -18.92
C ALA A 131 4.32 3.22 -19.74
N LEU A 132 4.99 4.17 -19.07
CA LEU A 132 5.37 5.46 -19.67
C LEU A 132 6.89 5.69 -19.76
N ALA A 133 7.71 4.87 -19.11
CA ALA A 133 9.16 5.02 -19.07
C ALA A 133 9.87 3.70 -19.35
N ARG A 134 11.10 3.81 -19.85
CA ARG A 134 12.04 2.69 -20.01
C ARG A 134 13.11 2.74 -18.92
N PRO A 135 13.76 1.60 -18.63
CA PRO A 135 14.91 1.58 -17.76
C PRO A 135 15.97 2.61 -18.19
N GLY A 136 16.33 3.50 -17.29
CA GLY A 136 17.32 4.56 -17.53
C GLY A 136 16.77 5.91 -18.01
N ASP A 137 15.49 6.01 -18.38
CA ASP A 137 14.85 7.30 -18.68
C ASP A 137 14.87 8.22 -17.46
N ALA A 138 14.85 9.54 -17.64
CA ALA A 138 14.86 10.49 -16.53
C ALA A 138 13.45 10.79 -16.02
N ILE A 139 13.28 10.88 -14.70
CA ILE A 139 12.05 11.38 -14.06
C ILE A 139 12.37 12.49 -13.06
N ILE A 140 11.49 13.48 -12.99
CA ILE A 140 11.58 14.59 -12.05
C ILE A 140 10.58 14.33 -10.93
N ALA A 141 11.06 14.36 -9.69
CA ALA A 141 10.21 14.23 -8.51
C ALA A 141 10.71 15.15 -7.39
N PRO A 142 9.81 15.66 -6.52
CA PRO A 142 10.23 16.44 -5.35
C PRO A 142 11.13 15.61 -4.43
N PRO A 143 12.23 16.18 -3.89
CA PRO A 143 13.04 15.52 -2.89
C PRO A 143 12.31 15.41 -1.54
N ALA A 144 12.80 14.55 -0.64
CA ALA A 144 12.21 14.35 0.69
C ALA A 144 12.11 15.67 1.48
N ALA A 145 13.13 16.53 1.39
CA ALA A 145 13.16 17.84 2.05
C ALA A 145 12.05 18.80 1.58
N ALA A 146 11.50 18.58 0.38
CA ALA A 146 10.38 19.33 -0.17
C ALA A 146 9.04 18.58 -0.07
N GLY A 147 8.94 17.55 0.80
CA GLY A 147 7.74 16.74 0.97
C GLY A 147 7.57 15.60 -0.04
N GLY A 148 8.64 15.22 -0.75
CA GLY A 148 8.62 14.09 -1.68
C GLY A 148 8.32 12.75 -1.01
N HIS A 149 7.34 12.03 -1.55
CA HIS A 149 6.95 10.70 -1.06
C HIS A 149 8.06 9.65 -1.26
N VAL A 150 8.17 8.69 -0.33
CA VAL A 150 9.25 7.68 -0.30
C VAL A 150 9.39 6.85 -1.57
N THR A 151 8.28 6.67 -2.29
CA THR A 151 8.26 5.97 -3.60
C THR A 151 9.13 6.65 -4.65
N HIS A 152 9.42 7.93 -4.48
CA HIS A 152 10.24 8.71 -5.41
C HIS A 152 11.70 8.89 -4.98
N HIS A 153 12.08 8.36 -3.82
CA HIS A 153 13.46 8.47 -3.36
C HIS A 153 14.38 7.57 -4.18
N ALA A 154 15.69 7.84 -4.14
CA ALA A 154 16.69 7.09 -4.93
C ALA A 154 16.70 5.57 -4.65
N GLY A 155 16.30 5.15 -3.43
CA GLY A 155 16.11 3.74 -3.07
C GLY A 155 14.68 3.21 -3.29
N GLY A 156 13.75 4.05 -3.75
CA GLY A 156 12.35 3.72 -3.96
C GLY A 156 12.04 3.17 -5.36
N LEU A 157 10.77 3.21 -5.75
CA LEU A 157 10.28 2.71 -7.04
C LEU A 157 10.95 3.42 -8.23
N CYS A 158 11.35 4.66 -8.02
CA CYS A 158 12.07 5.44 -9.01
C CYS A 158 13.45 4.90 -9.33
N ARG A 159 14.04 3.95 -8.60
CA ARG A 159 15.34 3.33 -8.95
C ARG A 159 15.32 2.55 -10.26
N ALA A 160 14.15 2.04 -10.67
CA ALA A 160 13.99 1.36 -11.96
C ALA A 160 14.12 2.33 -13.16
N VAL A 161 14.06 3.63 -12.88
CA VAL A 161 14.14 4.76 -13.80
C VAL A 161 15.31 5.66 -13.29
N ARG A 162 15.89 6.58 -14.06
CA ARG A 162 16.87 7.54 -13.48
C ARG A 162 16.09 8.65 -12.79
N ALA A 163 16.01 8.63 -11.46
CA ALA A 163 15.55 9.80 -10.72
C ALA A 163 16.60 10.92 -10.85
N ALA A 164 16.23 12.03 -11.49
CA ALA A 164 17.06 13.23 -11.46
C ALA A 164 16.83 13.93 -10.10
N ASP A 165 17.88 14.06 -9.30
CA ASP A 165 17.84 14.81 -8.04
C ASP A 165 18.09 16.31 -8.31
N PRO A 166 17.08 17.19 -8.13
CA PRO A 166 17.26 18.63 -8.32
C PRO A 166 18.10 19.29 -7.21
N SER A 167 18.40 18.59 -6.10
CA SER A 167 19.17 19.14 -4.97
C SER A 167 20.70 19.03 -5.11
N GLY A 168 21.18 18.39 -6.19
CA GLY A 168 22.60 18.43 -6.57
C GLY A 168 23.55 17.66 -5.65
N ALA A 169 23.05 16.87 -4.70
CA ALA A 169 23.89 16.04 -3.82
C ALA A 169 24.19 14.69 -4.48
N GLY A 170 24.86 14.72 -5.64
CA GLY A 170 25.40 13.51 -6.29
C GLY A 170 25.18 13.40 -7.80
N GLY A 171 25.71 14.36 -8.57
CA GLY A 171 26.16 14.18 -9.96
C GLY A 171 25.13 13.83 -11.04
N CYS A 172 24.56 14.85 -11.70
CA CYS A 172 24.67 15.10 -13.16
C CYS A 172 23.65 16.16 -13.62
N GLY A 173 24.16 17.25 -14.18
CA GLY A 173 23.56 18.06 -15.25
C GLY A 173 22.14 18.60 -15.07
N TRP A 174 22.05 19.85 -14.61
CA TRP A 174 20.89 20.71 -14.88
C TRP A 174 20.69 20.81 -16.40
N ILE A 175 19.50 20.46 -16.90
CA ILE A 175 19.12 20.71 -18.29
C ILE A 175 18.94 22.23 -18.42
N HIS A 176 19.85 22.89 -19.13
CA HIS A 176 19.66 24.24 -19.68
C HIS A 176 19.45 24.10 -21.18
N GLY A 177 18.40 24.74 -21.71
CA GLY A 177 18.15 24.91 -23.14
C GLY A 177 17.19 23.90 -23.73
#